data_AF-A0A8T6PCK4-F1
#
_entry.id   AF-A0A8T6PCK4-F1
#
_cell.length_a   1.000
_cell.length_b   1.000
_cell.length_c   1.000
_cell.angle_alpha   90.00
_cell.angle_beta   90.00
_cell.angle_gamma   90.00
#
_symmetry.space_group_name_H-M   'P 1'
#
loop_
_entity.id
_entity.type
_entity.pdbx_description
1 polymer ?
#
loop_
_entity_poly.entity_id
_entity_poly.type
_entity_poly.pdbx_seq_one_letter_code
_entity_poly.pdbx_strand_id
1 'polypeptide(L)'
;MKITPREENGISVFVLEGRIDSEGAVDLDLALQTAVSEGNYKLILEMANVRYLNSSGLRTLADILTQCRDNGGDLRLVSLNPKVQRVFQIIGFDKFFNIYDTMDEATQGL
;
A
#
# COMPACT_ATOMS: atom_id res chain seq x y z
N MET A 1 13.02 -5.70 0.16
CA MET A 1 12.38 -5.21 -1.09
C MET A 1 12.85 -3.79 -1.39
N LYS A 2 12.66 -3.26 -2.61
CA LYS A 2 13.01 -1.85 -2.89
C LYS A 2 11.76 -0.98 -2.76
N ILE A 3 11.89 0.12 -2.02
CA ILE A 3 10.82 1.08 -1.73
C ILE A 3 11.35 2.46 -2.09
N THR A 4 10.67 3.14 -3.01
CA THR A 4 11.04 4.51 -3.41
C THR A 4 9.92 5.46 -3.00
N PRO A 5 10.09 6.25 -1.92
CA PRO A 5 9.10 7.23 -1.50
C PRO A 5 9.15 8.47 -2.41
N ARG A 6 7.98 9.07 -2.62
CA ARG A 6 7.80 10.40 -3.22
C ARG A 6 6.59 11.07 -2.58
N GLU A 7 6.50 12.38 -2.74
CA GLU A 7 5.34 13.16 -2.29
C GLU A 7 4.67 13.81 -3.49
N GLU A 8 3.35 13.70 -3.57
CA GLU A 8 2.53 14.33 -4.61
C GLU A 8 1.33 15.03 -3.97
N ASN A 9 1.31 16.36 -3.98
CA ASN A 9 0.20 17.18 -3.46
C ASN A 9 -0.20 16.83 -2.00
N GLY A 10 0.78 16.57 -1.13
CA GLY A 10 0.53 16.18 0.27
C GLY A 10 0.09 14.73 0.46
N ILE A 11 0.25 13.88 -0.56
CA ILE A 11 0.05 12.43 -0.51
C ILE A 11 1.42 11.76 -0.55
N SER A 12 1.69 10.86 0.39
CA SER A 12 2.91 10.04 0.36
C SER A 12 2.69 8.84 -0.55
N VAL A 13 3.51 8.74 -1.61
CA VAL A 13 3.43 7.65 -2.58
C VAL A 13 4.67 6.77 -2.46
N PHE A 14 4.49 5.46 -2.40
CA PHE A 14 5.57 4.49 -2.31
C PHE A 14 5.57 3.58 -3.52
N VAL A 15 6.62 3.67 -4.33
CA VAL A 15 6.83 2.76 -5.46
C VAL A 15 7.51 1.50 -4.98
N LEU A 16 6.82 0.37 -5.11
CA LEU A 16 7.27 -0.92 -4.57
C LEU A 16 7.78 -1.83 -5.67
N GLU A 17 8.99 -2.37 -5.49
CA GLU A 17 9.58 -3.33 -6.41
C GLU A 17 10.04 -4.60 -5.68
N GLY A 18 9.64 -5.76 -6.22
CA GLY A 18 10.07 -7.07 -5.72
C GLY A 18 8.94 -7.89 -5.11
N ARG A 19 9.12 -8.31 -3.86
CA ARG A 19 8.24 -9.26 -3.16
C ARG A 19 7.95 -8.75 -1.76
N ILE A 20 6.69 -8.94 -1.32
CA ILE A 20 6.26 -8.68 0.06
C ILE A 20 6.09 -10.05 0.74
N ASP A 21 7.22 -10.68 1.03
CA ASP A 21 7.31 -11.86 1.89
C ASP A 21 7.63 -11.41 3.34
N SER A 22 8.15 -12.29 4.19
CA SER A 22 8.43 -11.93 5.58
C SER A 22 9.46 -10.81 5.73
N GLU A 23 10.52 -10.80 4.90
CA GLU A 23 11.53 -9.75 4.93
C GLU A 23 10.99 -8.47 4.28
N GLY A 24 10.35 -8.58 3.11
CA GLY A 24 9.73 -7.44 2.45
C GLY A 24 8.64 -6.77 3.30
N ALA A 25 7.88 -7.54 4.09
CA ALA A 25 6.88 -7.00 5.00
C ALA A 25 7.51 -6.15 6.12
N VAL A 26 8.69 -6.51 6.63
CA VAL A 26 9.42 -5.71 7.63
C VAL A 26 9.90 -4.39 7.02
N ASP A 27 10.49 -4.44 5.82
CA ASP A 27 10.91 -3.23 5.11
C ASP A 27 9.73 -2.29 4.83
N LEU A 28 8.59 -2.86 4.42
CA LEU A 28 7.37 -2.11 4.13
C LEU A 28 6.78 -1.49 5.40
N ASP A 29 6.69 -2.26 6.48
CA ASP A 29 6.19 -1.76 7.76
C ASP A 29 7.03 -0.58 8.24
N LEU A 30 8.36 -0.71 8.27
CA LEU A 30 9.25 0.38 8.67
C LEU A 30 9.02 1.66 7.84
N ALA A 31 8.91 1.53 6.51
CA ALA A 31 8.70 2.68 5.63
C ALA A 31 7.34 3.37 5.87
N LEU A 32 6.27 2.59 6.03
CA LEU A 32 4.92 3.13 6.20
C LEU A 32 4.70 3.67 7.62
N GLN A 33 5.19 2.99 8.65
CA GLN A 33 5.16 3.48 10.03
C GLN A 33 5.92 4.79 10.19
N THR A 34 7.04 4.97 9.46
CA THR A 34 7.77 6.25 9.46
C THR A 34 6.85 7.38 8.97
N ALA A 35 6.19 7.21 7.82
CA ALA A 35 5.28 8.22 7.29
C ALA A 35 4.09 8.51 8.22
N VAL A 36 3.47 7.46 8.77
CA VAL A 36 2.36 7.58 9.72
C VAL A 36 2.79 8.31 11.00
N SER A 37 4.00 8.05 11.50
CA SER A 37 4.56 8.73 12.69
C SER A 37 4.85 10.21 12.47
N GLU A 38 5.07 10.62 11.21
CA GLU A 38 5.23 12.01 10.79
C GLU A 38 3.88 12.72 10.54
N GLY A 39 2.76 12.02 10.75
CA GLY A 39 1.40 12.54 10.54
C GLY A 39 0.89 12.42 9.10
N ASN A 40 1.59 11.68 8.24
CA ASN A 40 1.15 11.41 6.87
C ASN A 40 0.21 10.20 6.86
N TYR A 41 -1.09 10.45 6.72
CA TYR A 41 -2.13 9.40 6.69
C TYR A 41 -2.75 9.18 5.30
N LYS A 42 -2.29 9.94 4.30
CA LYS A 42 -2.72 9.84 2.90
C LYS A 42 -1.65 9.08 2.11
N LEU A 43 -1.82 7.77 1.99
CA LEU A 43 -0.78 6.90 1.45
C LEU A 43 -1.26 6.22 0.16
N ILE A 44 -0.37 6.15 -0.83
CA ILE A 44 -0.58 5.36 -2.06
C ILE A 44 0.59 4.39 -2.25
N LEU A 45 0.29 3.11 -2.50
CA LEU A 45 1.29 2.11 -2.87
C LEU A 45 1.18 1.76 -4.35
N GLU A 46 2.22 2.04 -5.11
CA GLU A 46 2.34 1.64 -6.51
C GLU A 46 2.94 0.23 -6.59
N MET A 47 2.13 -0.73 -7.02
CA MET A 47 2.41 -2.16 -6.90
C MET A 47 2.70 -2.86 -8.23
N ALA A 48 2.94 -2.10 -9.32
CA ALA A 48 3.17 -2.63 -10.67
C ALA A 48 4.29 -3.67 -10.72
N ASN A 49 5.33 -3.47 -9.90
CA ASN A 49 6.52 -4.31 -9.83
C ASN A 49 6.51 -5.29 -8.63
N VAL A 50 5.40 -5.40 -7.90
CA VAL A 50 5.22 -6.39 -6.83
C VAL A 50 4.68 -7.68 -7.43
N ARG A 51 5.46 -8.76 -7.30
CA ARG A 51 5.14 -10.06 -7.93
C ARG A 51 4.64 -11.11 -6.96
N TYR A 52 4.70 -10.82 -5.65
CA TYR A 52 4.35 -11.77 -4.61
C TYR A 52 3.99 -11.04 -3.32
N LEU A 53 3.03 -11.62 -2.58
CA LEU A 53 2.54 -11.17 -1.29
C LEU A 53 2.17 -12.41 -0.47
N ASN A 54 2.53 -12.43 0.81
CA ASN A 54 2.11 -13.46 1.77
C ASN A 54 1.26 -12.87 2.92
N SER A 55 0.95 -13.69 3.92
CA SER A 55 0.15 -13.30 5.10
C SER A 55 0.79 -12.18 5.93
N SER A 56 2.13 -12.12 6.02
CA SER A 56 2.83 -11.05 6.74
C SER A 56 2.62 -9.71 6.03
N GLY A 57 2.80 -9.68 4.70
CA GLY A 57 2.53 -8.49 3.90
C GLY A 57 1.08 -8.01 4.00
N LEU A 58 0.12 -8.92 3.93
CA LEU A 58 -1.30 -8.60 4.09
C LEU A 58 -1.61 -8.00 5.46
N ARG A 59 -1.00 -8.52 6.53
CA ARG A 59 -1.15 -7.98 7.89
C ARG A 59 -0.60 -6.55 7.97
N THR A 60 0.63 -6.33 7.52
CA THR A 60 1.24 -5.00 7.48
C THR A 60 0.35 -3.99 6.75
N LEU A 61 -0.18 -4.36 5.58
CA LEU A 61 -1.10 -3.49 4.83
C LEU A 61 -2.39 -3.20 5.59
N ALA A 62 -2.98 -4.20 6.25
CA ALA A 62 -4.22 -4.03 7.01
C ALA A 62 -4.02 -3.13 8.25
N ASP A 63 -2.90 -3.27 8.94
CA ASP A 63 -2.56 -2.49 10.13
C ASP A 63 -2.36 -1.01 9.76
N ILE A 64 -1.60 -0.72 8.69
CA ILE A 64 -1.41 0.66 8.20
C ILE A 64 -2.71 1.25 7.66
N LEU A 65 -3.52 0.47 6.93
CA LEU A 65 -4.83 0.91 6.44
C LEU A 65 -5.71 1.42 7.59
N THR A 66 -5.76 0.65 8.68
CA THR A 66 -6.55 0.99 9.87
C THR A 66 -6.05 2.29 10.47
N GLN A 67 -4.74 2.42 10.70
CA GLN A 67 -4.13 3.64 11.25
C GLN A 67 -4.39 4.88 10.38
N CYS A 68 -4.30 4.76 9.06
CA CYS A 68 -4.57 5.88 8.15
C CYS A 68 -6.02 6.35 8.26
N ARG A 69 -6.97 5.41 8.26
CA ARG A 69 -8.41 5.72 8.33
C ARG A 69 -8.84 6.29 9.67
N ASP A 70 -8.27 5.78 10.77
CA ASP A 70 -8.53 6.30 12.11
C ASP A 70 -8.08 7.77 12.25
N ASN A 71 -7.15 8.22 11.41
CA ASN A 71 -6.65 9.59 11.37
C ASN A 71 -7.16 10.40 10.16
N GLY A 72 -8.27 9.96 9.55
CA GLY A 72 -8.95 10.71 8.48
C GLY A 72 -8.28 10.66 7.10
N GLY A 73 -7.32 9.76 6.91
CA GLY A 73 -6.70 9.45 5.62
C GLY A 73 -7.13 8.08 5.08
N ASP A 74 -6.30 7.48 4.22
CA ASP A 74 -6.53 6.16 3.63
C ASP A 74 -5.21 5.58 3.08
N LEU A 75 -5.17 4.26 2.94
CA LEU A 75 -4.10 3.55 2.23
C LEU A 75 -4.68 2.98 0.94
N ARG A 76 -4.31 3.59 -0.19
CA ARG A 76 -4.78 3.19 -1.52
C ARG A 76 -3.70 2.39 -2.25
N LEU A 77 -4.13 1.44 -3.06
CA LEU A 77 -3.22 0.63 -3.87
C LEU A 77 -3.46 0.93 -5.34
N VAL A 78 -2.39 1.00 -6.14
CA VAL A 78 -2.48 1.27 -7.56
C VAL A 78 -1.63 0.31 -8.37
N SER A 79 -2.11 -0.02 -9.57
CA SER A 79 -1.38 -0.85 -10.55
C SER A 79 -1.02 -2.24 -10.02
N LEU A 80 -1.92 -2.92 -9.30
CA LEU A 80 -1.64 -4.28 -8.84
C LEU A 80 -1.34 -5.19 -10.03
N ASN A 81 -0.26 -5.97 -9.92
CA ASN A 81 -0.06 -7.08 -10.85
C ASN A 81 -1.23 -8.08 -10.75
N PRO A 82 -1.71 -8.67 -11.86
CA PRO A 82 -2.83 -9.62 -11.86
C PRO A 82 -2.71 -10.77 -10.86
N LYS A 83 -1.47 -11.27 -10.60
CA LYS A 83 -1.24 -12.31 -9.60
C LYS A 83 -1.54 -11.82 -8.18
N VAL A 84 -1.11 -10.61 -7.85
CA VAL A 84 -1.36 -9.99 -6.54
C VAL A 84 -2.83 -9.64 -6.39
N GLN A 85 -3.44 -9.06 -7.42
CA GLN A 85 -4.88 -8.77 -7.44
C GLN A 85 -5.70 -10.04 -7.20
N ARG A 86 -5.33 -11.17 -7.81
CA ARG A 86 -6.02 -12.45 -7.60
C ARG A 86 -5.90 -12.94 -6.15
N VAL A 87 -4.76 -12.74 -5.49
CA VAL A 87 -4.58 -13.06 -4.08
C VAL A 87 -5.53 -12.22 -3.21
N PHE A 88 -5.62 -10.91 -3.47
CA PHE A 88 -6.55 -10.02 -2.77
C PHE A 88 -8.00 -10.51 -2.91
N GLN A 89 -8.43 -10.83 -4.14
CA GLN A 89 -9.80 -11.33 -4.40
C GLN A 89 -10.10 -12.66 -3.69
N ILE A 90 -9.16 -13.61 -3.71
CA ILE A 90 -9.36 -14.93 -3.08
C ILE A 90 -9.54 -14.78 -1.56
N ILE A 91 -8.76 -13.89 -0.95
CA ILE A 91 -8.79 -13.67 0.50
C ILE A 91 -9.92 -12.69 0.89
N GLY A 92 -10.49 -11.96 -0.08
CA GLY A 92 -11.54 -10.96 0.12
C GLY A 92 -11.02 -9.59 0.59
N PHE A 93 -9.72 -9.33 0.39
CA PHE A 93 -9.08 -8.08 0.79
C PHE A 93 -9.40 -6.92 -0.16
N ASP A 94 -9.76 -7.22 -1.40
CA ASP A 94 -10.26 -6.27 -2.38
C ASP A 94 -11.45 -5.45 -1.89
N LYS A 95 -12.19 -5.92 -0.86
CA LYS A 95 -13.30 -5.21 -0.24
C LYS A 95 -12.88 -4.18 0.82
N PHE A 96 -11.67 -4.30 1.37
CA PHE A 96 -11.18 -3.40 2.41
C PHE A 96 -10.31 -2.28 1.84
N PHE A 97 -9.58 -2.56 0.77
CA PHE A 97 -8.67 -1.63 0.12
C PHE A 97 -9.36 -0.93 -1.04
N ASN A 98 -9.07 0.37 -1.16
CA ASN A 98 -9.38 1.11 -2.38
C ASN A 98 -8.24 0.83 -3.39
N ILE A 99 -8.55 0.06 -4.43
CA ILE A 99 -7.61 -0.41 -5.44
C ILE A 99 -7.96 0.23 -6.78
N TYR A 100 -6.98 0.84 -7.42
CA TYR A 100 -7.14 1.58 -8.67
C TYR A 100 -6.17 1.10 -9.75
N ASP A 101 -6.51 1.36 -11.00
CA ASP A 101 -5.64 1.03 -12.13
C ASP A 101 -4.65 2.17 -12.44
N THR A 102 -4.98 3.41 -12.07
CA THR A 102 -4.18 4.60 -12.37
C THR A 102 -3.90 5.49 -11.15
N MET A 103 -2.78 6.22 -11.19
CA MET A 103 -2.43 7.20 -10.15
C MET A 103 -3.47 8.32 -10.05
N ASP A 104 -4.05 8.74 -11.16
CA ASP A 104 -5.06 9.79 -11.20
C ASP A 104 -6.31 9.39 -10.42
N GLU A 105 -6.81 8.17 -10.61
CA GLU A 105 -7.95 7.66 -9.83
C GLU A 105 -7.58 7.49 -8.35
N ALA A 106 -6.36 7.02 -8.07
CA ALA A 106 -5.90 6.79 -6.70
C ALA A 106 -5.76 8.10 -5.89
N THR A 107 -5.45 9.22 -6.53
CA THR A 107 -5.29 10.52 -5.86
C THR A 107 -6.61 11.28 -5.67
N GLN A 108 -7.65 10.98 -6.46
CA GLN A 108 -8.91 11.70 -6.38
C GLN A 108 -9.60 11.53 -5.02
N GLY A 109 -9.81 12.64 -4.32
CA GLY A 109 -10.48 12.65 -3.02
C GLY A 109 -9.72 11.92 -1.92
N LEU A 110 -8.40 11.80 -2.04
CA LEU A 110 -7.51 11.39 -0.95
C LEU A 110 -7.03 12.60 -0.16
#